data_AF-T2JDT8-F1
#
_entry.id   AF-T2JDT8-F1
#
_cell.length_a   1.000
_cell.length_b   1.000
_cell.length_c   1.000
_cell.angle_alpha   90.00
_cell.angle_beta   90.00
_cell.angle_gamma   90.00
#
_symmetry.space_group_name_H-M   'P 1'
#
loop_
_entity.id
_entity.type
_entity.pdbx_description
1 polymer ?
#
loop_
_entity_poly.entity_id
_entity_poly.type
_entity_poly.pdbx_seq_one_letter_code
_entity_poly.pdbx_strand_id
1 'polypeptide(L)' 'MVLMPNNAFYEFIDIDQYNSWKFKNGKYPTRYTVADVKKGKEYIFYISNYLGLMTYITGDIIQVVSTQPFLFVYSGV' A
#
# COMPACT_ATOMS: atom_id res chain seq x y z
N MET A 1 -2.88 -1.24 -13.07
CA MET A 1 -2.55 0.20 -12.95
C MET A 1 -1.04 0.36 -12.88
N VAL A 2 -0.48 1.42 -13.46
CA VAL A 2 0.96 1.76 -13.37
C VAL A 2 1.12 2.82 -12.29
N LEU A 3 1.98 2.58 -11.31
CA LEU A 3 2.34 3.59 -10.31
C LEU A 3 3.48 4.45 -10.88
N MET A 4 3.36 5.77 -10.76
CA MET A 4 4.47 6.69 -11.03
C MET A 4 4.97 7.25 -9.68
N PRO A 5 6.10 6.76 -9.15
CA PRO A 5 6.61 7.15 -7.83
C PRO A 5 6.90 8.65 -7.68
N ASN A 6 7.01 9.36 -8.80
CA ASN A 6 7.45 10.75 -8.87
C ASN A 6 6.38 11.74 -8.39
N ASN A 7 5.12 11.33 -8.31
CA ASN A 7 3.98 12.23 -8.07
C ASN A 7 3.55 12.31 -6.60
N ALA A 8 3.90 11.32 -5.80
CA ALA A 8 3.55 11.22 -4.39
C ALA A 8 4.47 10.21 -3.69
N PHE A 9 4.52 10.30 -2.36
CA PHE A 9 5.11 9.25 -1.55
C PHE A 9 4.04 8.19 -1.25
N TYR A 10 4.38 6.93 -1.52
CA TYR A 10 3.49 5.78 -1.35
C TYR A 10 4.02 4.87 -0.25
N GLU A 11 3.16 4.61 0.73
CA GLU A 11 3.40 3.61 1.76
C GLU A 11 2.46 2.43 1.55
N PHE A 12 2.89 1.23 1.92
CA PHE A 12 2.12 0.01 1.77
C PHE A 12 2.04 -0.70 3.11
N ILE A 13 0.88 -1.26 3.41
CA ILE A 13 0.64 -2.07 4.59
C ILE A 13 0.13 -3.42 4.14
N ASP A 14 0.75 -4.49 4.63
CA ASP A 14 0.31 -5.87 4.38
C ASP A 14 -1.12 -6.08 4.93
N ILE A 15 -2.01 -6.65 4.11
CA ILE A 15 -3.44 -6.74 4.43
C ILE A 15 -3.70 -7.51 5.74
N ASP A 16 -2.91 -8.55 6.02
CA ASP A 16 -3.06 -9.36 7.23
C ASP A 16 -2.68 -8.55 8.47
N GLN A 17 -1.61 -7.76 8.37
CA GLN A 17 -1.19 -6.86 9.44
C GLN A 17 -2.22 -5.75 9.68
N TYR A 18 -2.74 -5.15 8.61
CA TYR A 18 -3.78 -4.13 8.70
C TYR A 18 -5.03 -4.67 9.42
N ASN A 19 -5.52 -5.85 9.02
CA ASN A 19 -6.68 -6.47 9.61
C ASN A 19 -6.45 -6.83 11.08
N SER A 20 -5.27 -7.34 11.43
CA SER A 20 -4.92 -7.63 12.82
C SER A 20 -4.88 -6.36 13.67
N TRP A 21 -4.30 -5.27 13.16
CA TRP A 21 -4.24 -4.00 13.88
C TRP A 21 -5.64 -3.39 14.06
N LYS A 22 -6.42 -3.28 12.99
CA LYS A 22 -7.72 -2.61 12.97
C LYS A 22 -8.81 -3.34 13.75
N PHE A 23 -8.87 -4.68 13.66
CA PHE A 23 -9.99 -5.47 14.17
C PHE A 23 -9.65 -6.37 15.36
N LYS A 24 -8.36 -6.62 15.64
CA LYS A 24 -7.92 -7.54 16.70
C LYS A 24 -7.11 -6.87 17.81
N ASN A 25 -7.11 -5.53 17.91
CA ASN A 25 -6.25 -4.77 18.84
C ASN A 25 -4.77 -5.19 18.75
N GLY A 26 -4.31 -5.44 17.52
CA GLY A 26 -2.93 -5.86 17.24
C GLY A 26 -1.92 -4.72 17.35
N LYS A 27 -0.64 -5.05 17.15
CA LYS A 27 0.43 -4.05 17.05
C LYS A 27 0.24 -3.19 15.80
N TYR A 28 0.75 -1.96 15.85
CA TYR A 28 0.80 -1.10 14.66
C TYR A 28 1.53 -1.81 13.52
N PRO A 29 0.97 -1.78 12.29
CA PRO A 29 1.51 -2.52 11.18
C PRO A 29 2.80 -1.88 10.65
N THR A 30 3.65 -2.69 10.01
CA THR A 30 4.85 -2.19 9.36
C THR A 30 4.48 -1.41 8.10
N ARG A 31 5.13 -0.25 7.90
CA ARG A 31 5.02 0.55 6.69
C ARG A 31 6.12 0.15 5.72
N TYR A 32 5.73 -0.27 4.52
CA TYR A 32 6.63 -0.61 3.43
C TYR A 32 6.66 0.54 2.41
N THR A 33 7.78 0.76 1.76
CA THR A 33 7.87 1.66 0.61
C THR A 33 7.71 0.88 -0.69
N VAL A 34 7.66 1.58 -1.83
CA VAL A 34 7.66 0.96 -3.18
C VAL A 34 8.83 -0.02 -3.35
N ALA A 35 9.97 0.20 -2.67
CA ALA A 35 11.15 -0.66 -2.76
C ALA A 35 11.01 -1.97 -1.95
N ASP A 36 10.13 -2.01 -0.96
CA ASP A 36 10.03 -3.13 0.00
C ASP A 36 8.91 -4.12 -0.34
N VAL A 37 7.99 -3.75 -1.24
CA VAL A 37 6.86 -4.60 -1.58
C VAL A 37 7.28 -5.85 -2.36
N LYS A 38 6.47 -6.89 -2.25
CA LYS A 38 6.77 -8.20 -2.85
C LYS A 38 5.71 -8.56 -3.87
N LYS A 39 6.14 -9.10 -5.02
CA LYS A 39 5.25 -9.69 -6.02
C LYS A 39 4.38 -10.78 -5.39
N GLY A 40 3.10 -10.77 -5.74
CA GLY A 40 2.09 -11.72 -5.27
C GLY A 40 1.45 -11.33 -3.94
N LYS A 41 2.01 -10.37 -3.19
CA LYS A 41 1.43 -9.89 -1.93
C LYS A 41 0.37 -8.81 -2.15
N GLU A 42 -0.56 -8.78 -1.22
CA GLU A 42 -1.64 -7.80 -1.16
C GLU A 42 -1.34 -6.73 -0.11
N TYR A 43 -1.61 -5.49 -0.48
CA TYR A 43 -1.35 -4.33 0.34
C TYR A 43 -2.51 -3.35 0.27
N ILE A 44 -2.74 -2.63 1.36
CA ILE A 44 -3.42 -1.35 1.33
C ILE A 44 -2.35 -0.28 1.20
N PHE A 45 -2.52 0.64 0.26
CA PHE A 45 -1.55 1.71 0.06
C PHE A 45 -2.06 3.06 0.56
N TYR A 46 -1.15 3.84 1.11
CA TYR A 46 -1.38 5.15 1.68
C TYR A 46 -0.64 6.16 0.83
N ILE A 47 -1.19 7.36 0.72
CA ILE A 47 -0.65 8.43 -0.13
C ILE A 47 -0.30 9.64 0.73
N SER A 48 0.93 10.14 0.54
CA SER A 48 1.33 11.47 0.97
C SER A 48 1.71 12.31 -0.26
N ASN A 49 1.07 13.45 -0.48
CA ASN A 49 1.25 14.24 -1.70
C ASN A 49 1.42 15.75 -1.44
N TYR A 50 1.74 16.48 -2.51
CA TYR A 50 1.95 17.93 -2.48
C TYR A 50 0.68 18.77 -2.24
N LEU A 51 -0.50 18.14 -2.29
CA LEU A 51 -1.78 18.81 -2.04
C LEU A 51 -2.20 18.73 -0.56
N GLY A 52 -1.31 18.26 0.32
CA GLY A 52 -1.54 18.20 1.76
C GLY A 52 -2.19 16.90 2.25
N LEU A 53 -2.33 15.87 1.41
CA LEU A 53 -2.63 14.54 1.91
C LEU A 53 -1.39 14.02 2.65
N MET A 54 -1.59 13.61 3.90
CA MET A 54 -0.54 13.05 4.76
C MET A 54 -1.00 11.69 5.26
N THR A 55 -0.31 10.63 4.86
CA THR A 55 -0.64 9.24 5.23
C THR A 55 -2.10 8.87 4.95
N TYR A 56 -2.67 9.40 3.85
CA TYR A 56 -4.09 9.20 3.53
C TYR A 56 -4.35 7.75 3.14
N ILE A 57 -5.33 7.11 3.78
CA ILE A 57 -5.73 5.73 3.52
C ILE A 57 -6.65 5.71 2.31
N THR A 58 -6.24 5.04 1.24
CA THR A 58 -7.07 4.94 0.03
C THR A 58 -8.27 4.02 0.22
N GLY A 59 -8.11 2.98 1.05
CA GLY A 59 -9.12 1.93 1.25
C GLY A 59 -9.07 0.82 0.21
N ASP A 60 -8.29 0.99 -0.86
CA ASP A 60 -8.14 -0.01 -1.92
C ASP A 60 -7.14 -1.10 -1.52
N ILE A 61 -7.50 -2.35 -1.81
CA ILE A 61 -6.58 -3.49 -1.72
C ILE A 61 -5.98 -3.74 -3.11
N ILE A 62 -4.65 -3.75 -3.17
CA ILE A 62 -3.91 -3.97 -4.41
C ILE A 62 -3.01 -5.20 -4.28
N GLN A 63 -2.86 -5.95 -5.37
CA GLN A 63 -1.89 -7.03 -5.47
C GLN A 63 -0.73 -6.63 -6.39
N VAL A 64 0.50 -6.74 -5.91
CA VAL A 64 1.69 -6.41 -6.70
C VAL A 64 1.95 -7.53 -7.71
N VAL A 65 1.91 -7.22 -9.01
CA VAL A 65 2.15 -8.20 -10.08
C VAL A 65 3.56 -8.10 -10.67
N SER A 66 4.19 -6.93 -10.55
CA SER A 66 5.59 -6.70 -10.92
C SER A 66 6.19 -5.56 -10.11
N THR A 67 7.49 -5.64 -9.79
CA THR A 67 8.24 -4.56 -9.13
C THR A 67 9.09 -3.74 -10.12
N GLN A 68 9.36 -4.29 -11.31
CA GLN A 68 10.14 -3.63 -12.38
C GLN A 68 9.56 -3.99 -13.76
N PRO A 69 8.73 -3.12 -14.38
CA PRO A 69 8.16 -1.90 -13.82
C PRO A 69 7.18 -2.20 -12.68
N PHE A 70 6.90 -1.21 -11.83
CA PHE A 70 5.91 -1.39 -10.76
C PHE A 70 4.50 -1.49 -11.33
N LEU A 71 3.90 -2.66 -11.16
CA LEU A 71 2.56 -2.97 -11.65
C LEU A 71 1.75 -3.62 -10.55
N PHE A 72 0.48 -3.25 -10.48
CA PHE A 72 -0.47 -3.85 -9.57
C PHE A 72 -1.86 -3.94 -10.18
N VAL A 73 -2.61 -4.91 -9.67
CA VAL A 73 -4.03 -5.10 -9.96
C VAL A 73 -4.84 -4.77 -8.72
N TYR A 74 -6.06 -4.33 -8.95
CA TYR A 74 -7.04 -4.11 -7.89
C TYR A 74 -7.63 -5.45 -7.46
N SER A 75 -7.60 -5.74 -6.16
CA SER A 75 -8.05 -7.03 -5.59
C SER A 75 -9.41 -6.93 -4.88
N GLY A 76 -9.82 -5.74 -4.41
CA GLY A 76 -11.13 -5.50 -3.78
C GLY A 76 -11.21 -4.24 -2.92
N VAL A 77 -12.41 -3.93 -2.40
CA VAL A 77 -12.69 -2.93 -1.33
C VAL A 77 -12.84 -3.65 0.01
#